data_AF-A0A9P7B641-F1
#
_entry.id   AF-A0A9P7B641-F1
#
_cell.length_a   1.000
_cell.length_b   1.000
_cell.length_c   1.000
_cell.angle_alpha   90.00
_cell.angle_beta   90.00
_cell.angle_gamma   90.00
#
_symmetry.space_group_name_H-M   'P 1'
#
loop_
_entity.id
_entity.type
_entity.pdbx_description
1 polymer ?
#
loop_
_entity_poly.entity_id
_entity_poly.type
_entity_poly.pdbx_seq_one_letter_code
_entity_poly.pdbx_strand_id
1 'polypeptide(L)'
;MSEYLDLVKRGGNEALKVNGPAKADFHITNRGSDWLFTVFCIYTFACIVAILLMFRKPANERFVYYTVILPYACMAVNYFTMASNLGWAPVVALYNRHRVSTQTTHLGTRQIYYSRFIGWFLAMPWPVIQMSLMGKTPIWHIIFNCFFTELFVIGYLVACVVHSTYKWGYYTFGTASIIVTLISLMTTTKNLTTRLGADVTKIFTLIFGLNAFLWLIYPICFGLSEGGNVIVPDSEHIFYGILDLIYLCFLPAVWLVFVSYVGLDKMGLDTLGAPSDLEPLPTVASTTSVASKKSESSSAGEGEEKKKSKSPLKKLKKSKKADNE
;
A
#
# COMPACT_ATOMS: atom_id res chain seq x y z
N MET A 1 6.34 -43.20 17.00
CA MET A 1 7.48 -42.87 16.11
C MET A 1 7.07 -42.85 14.63
N SER A 2 6.21 -43.76 14.13
CA SER A 2 5.71 -43.74 12.74
C SER A 2 4.87 -42.50 12.41
N GLU A 3 3.97 -42.07 13.31
CA GLU A 3 3.11 -40.91 13.07
C GLU A 3 3.88 -39.57 13.00
N TYR A 4 4.92 -39.40 13.83
CA TYR A 4 5.82 -38.25 13.76
C TYR A 4 6.63 -38.24 12.45
N LEU A 5 7.10 -39.41 12.00
CA LEU A 5 7.76 -39.56 10.70
C LEU A 5 6.83 -39.25 9.53
N ASP A 6 5.56 -39.64 9.62
CA ASP A 6 4.55 -39.33 8.61
C ASP A 6 4.12 -37.86 8.62
N LEU A 7 4.05 -37.22 9.79
CA LEU A 7 3.84 -35.78 9.92
C LEU A 7 5.03 -34.98 9.37
N VAL A 8 6.26 -35.40 9.64
CA VAL A 8 7.47 -34.79 9.08
C VAL A 8 7.55 -34.99 7.56
N LYS A 9 7.17 -36.16 7.04
CA LYS A 9 7.07 -36.41 5.59
C LYS A 9 5.95 -35.62 4.92
N ARG A 10 4.84 -35.35 5.62
CA ARG A 10 3.73 -34.50 5.17
C ARG A 10 3.99 -33.00 5.37
N GLY A 11 4.95 -32.64 6.23
CA GLY A 11 5.32 -31.25 6.55
C GLY A 11 6.25 -30.59 5.52
N GLY A 12 6.57 -31.28 4.42
CA GLY A 12 7.31 -30.71 3.32
C GLY A 12 6.48 -29.72 2.49
N ASN A 13 7.15 -28.85 1.76
CA ASN A 13 6.49 -27.97 0.82
C ASN A 13 5.97 -28.75 -0.40
N GLU A 14 4.65 -28.86 -0.49
CA GLU A 14 3.93 -29.56 -1.56
C GLU A 14 3.29 -28.60 -2.57
N ALA A 15 3.58 -27.29 -2.50
CA ALA A 15 2.91 -26.25 -3.28
C ALA A 15 2.94 -26.52 -4.78
N LEU A 16 4.11 -26.88 -5.33
CA LEU A 16 4.24 -27.17 -6.76
C LEU A 16 3.66 -28.53 -7.16
N LYS A 17 3.46 -29.47 -6.22
CA LYS A 17 2.79 -30.74 -6.52
C LYS A 17 1.28 -30.53 -6.64
N VAL A 18 0.72 -29.68 -5.78
CA VAL A 18 -0.71 -29.34 -5.79
C VAL A 18 -1.04 -28.34 -6.90
N ASN A 19 -0.27 -27.25 -6.98
CA ASN A 19 -0.44 -26.16 -7.94
C ASN A 19 0.70 -26.19 -8.96
N GLY A 20 0.73 -27.20 -9.84
CA GLY A 20 1.82 -27.34 -10.82
C GLY A 20 1.92 -26.16 -11.81
N PRO A 21 3.14 -25.77 -12.24
CA PRO A 21 3.37 -24.65 -13.17
C PRO A 21 3.05 -25.02 -14.63
N ALA A 22 1.82 -25.48 -14.88
CA ALA A 22 1.41 -25.95 -16.20
C ALA A 22 1.53 -24.84 -17.26
N LYS A 23 2.17 -25.14 -18.39
CA LYS A 23 2.36 -24.22 -19.54
C LYS A 23 3.43 -23.12 -19.33
N ALA A 24 4.24 -23.20 -18.27
CA ALA A 24 5.47 -22.42 -18.17
C ALA A 24 6.68 -23.34 -18.35
N ASP A 25 7.61 -22.94 -19.22
CA ASP A 25 8.88 -23.64 -19.43
C ASP A 25 9.91 -23.21 -18.37
N PHE A 26 9.96 -21.91 -18.07
CA PHE A 26 10.77 -21.34 -17.01
C PHE A 26 9.86 -21.04 -15.83
N HIS A 27 9.92 -21.88 -14.80
CA HIS A 27 9.08 -21.77 -13.61
C HIS A 27 9.92 -21.94 -12.34
N ILE A 28 9.35 -21.59 -11.19
CA ILE A 28 10.01 -21.80 -9.90
C ILE A 28 10.15 -23.30 -9.59
N THR A 29 11.09 -23.64 -8.74
CA THR A 29 11.21 -24.99 -8.15
C THR A 29 10.69 -25.01 -6.71
N ASN A 30 10.68 -26.18 -6.07
CA ASN A 30 10.35 -26.29 -4.65
C ASN A 30 11.24 -25.37 -3.79
N ARG A 31 12.51 -25.18 -4.17
CA ARG A 31 13.42 -24.27 -3.47
C ARG A 31 13.01 -22.81 -3.58
N GLY A 32 12.52 -22.38 -4.75
CA GLY A 32 11.97 -21.03 -4.92
C GLY A 32 10.72 -20.82 -4.07
N SER A 33 9.85 -21.83 -4.00
CA SER A 33 8.66 -21.80 -3.14
C SER A 33 9.01 -21.81 -1.64
N ASP A 34 10.00 -22.59 -1.20
CA ASP A 34 10.50 -22.60 0.19
C ASP A 34 11.01 -21.22 0.62
N TRP A 35 11.76 -20.56 -0.27
CA TRP A 35 12.20 -19.19 -0.05
C TRP A 35 11.02 -18.23 0.10
N LEU A 36 10.01 -18.34 -0.76
CA LEU A 36 8.82 -17.48 -0.67
C LEU A 36 8.02 -17.71 0.61
N PHE A 37 7.88 -18.95 1.08
CA PHE A 37 7.29 -19.25 2.38
C PHE A 37 8.12 -18.66 3.53
N THR A 38 9.44 -18.65 3.42
CA THR A 38 10.32 -18.00 4.40
C THR A 38 10.01 -16.50 4.49
N VAL A 39 9.93 -15.82 3.34
CA VAL A 39 9.62 -14.38 3.29
C VAL A 39 8.21 -14.10 3.83
N PHE A 40 7.22 -14.95 3.49
CA PHE A 40 5.88 -14.91 4.07
C PHE A 40 5.92 -14.95 5.61
N CYS A 41 6.61 -15.94 6.18
CA CYS A 41 6.73 -16.09 7.64
C CYS A 41 7.36 -14.86 8.30
N ILE A 42 8.38 -14.26 7.67
CA ILE A 42 9.01 -13.03 8.18
C ILE A 42 8.01 -11.87 8.19
N TYR A 43 7.27 -11.63 7.11
CA TYR A 43 6.25 -10.58 7.08
C TYR A 43 5.13 -10.81 8.08
N THR A 44 4.64 -12.05 8.20
CA THR A 44 3.61 -12.40 9.18
C THR A 44 4.09 -12.17 10.59
N PHE A 45 5.31 -12.62 10.93
CA PHE A 45 5.90 -12.38 12.24
C PHE A 45 6.07 -10.89 12.53
N ALA A 46 6.64 -10.13 11.58
CA ALA A 46 6.82 -8.68 11.72
C ALA A 46 5.48 -7.95 11.89
N CYS A 47 4.44 -8.38 11.17
CA CYS A 47 3.08 -7.84 11.30
C CYS A 47 2.50 -8.08 12.70
N ILE A 48 2.61 -9.30 13.21
CA ILE A 48 2.17 -9.65 14.57
C ILE A 48 2.90 -8.79 15.61
N VAL A 49 4.23 -8.69 15.50
CA VAL A 49 5.03 -7.84 16.41
C VAL A 49 4.59 -6.38 16.35
N ALA A 50 4.40 -5.82 15.16
CA ALA A 50 3.95 -4.44 14.99
C ALA A 50 2.56 -4.21 15.60
N ILE A 51 1.62 -5.15 15.43
CA ILE A 51 0.29 -5.10 16.05
C ILE A 51 0.39 -5.14 17.59
N LEU A 52 1.20 -6.04 18.15
CA LEU A 52 1.39 -6.13 19.61
C LEU A 52 2.01 -4.86 20.19
N LEU A 53 2.99 -4.27 19.50
CA LEU A 53 3.60 -3.01 19.89
C LEU A 53 2.64 -1.83 19.77
N MET A 54 1.79 -1.80 18.75
CA MET A 54 0.77 -0.77 18.54
C MET A 54 -0.22 -0.70 19.72
N PHE A 55 -0.64 -1.84 20.28
CA PHE A 55 -1.56 -1.85 21.42
C PHE A 55 -0.97 -1.27 22.71
N ARG A 56 0.36 -1.13 22.78
CA ARG A 56 1.05 -0.43 23.88
C ARG A 56 1.03 1.09 23.74
N LYS A 57 0.47 1.62 22.65
CA LYS A 57 0.40 3.05 22.36
C LYS A 57 -1.01 3.62 22.53
N PRO A 58 -1.11 4.89 22.98
CA PRO A 58 -2.36 5.66 22.94
C PRO A 58 -3.01 5.66 21.56
N ALA A 59 -4.34 5.70 21.49
CA ALA A 59 -5.08 5.54 20.24
C ALA A 59 -4.73 6.61 19.18
N ASN A 60 -4.44 7.83 19.60
CA ASN A 60 -4.02 8.96 18.75
C ASN A 60 -2.63 8.77 18.12
N GLU A 61 -1.77 7.93 18.69
CA GLU A 61 -0.42 7.67 18.14
C GLU A 61 -0.37 6.44 17.23
N ARG A 62 -1.43 5.61 17.20
CA ARG A 62 -1.41 4.33 16.47
C ARG A 62 -1.29 4.48 14.95
N PHE A 63 -1.58 5.65 14.40
CA PHE A 63 -1.50 5.88 12.96
C PHE A 63 -0.10 5.60 12.39
N VAL A 64 0.98 5.83 13.15
CA VAL A 64 2.33 5.50 12.70
C VAL A 64 2.51 3.99 12.54
N TYR A 65 1.91 3.18 13.42
CA TYR A 65 1.95 1.73 13.32
C TYR A 65 1.11 1.21 12.15
N TYR A 66 -0.02 1.86 11.81
CA TYR A 66 -0.79 1.49 10.63
C TYR A 66 0.05 1.59 9.35
N THR A 67 0.98 2.55 9.26
CA THR A 67 1.88 2.68 8.10
C THR A 67 2.84 1.50 7.91
N VAL A 68 2.98 0.63 8.91
CA VAL A 68 3.83 -0.57 8.87
C VAL A 68 2.98 -1.83 8.82
N ILE A 69 1.91 -1.90 9.62
CA ILE A 69 1.05 -3.09 9.69
C ILE A 69 0.35 -3.36 8.36
N LEU A 70 -0.17 -2.31 7.70
CA LEU A 70 -0.90 -2.45 6.44
C LEU A 70 -0.03 -3.02 5.31
N PRO A 71 1.15 -2.46 4.99
CA PRO A 71 2.02 -3.06 3.96
C PRO A 71 2.47 -4.47 4.36
N TYR A 72 2.78 -4.74 5.63
CA TYR A 72 3.22 -6.08 6.05
C TYR A 72 2.13 -7.13 5.86
N ALA A 73 0.88 -6.80 6.19
CA ALA A 73 -0.25 -7.70 5.98
C ALA A 73 -0.46 -8.00 4.49
N CYS A 74 -0.43 -6.96 3.64
CA CYS A 74 -0.55 -7.13 2.19
C CYS A 74 0.59 -7.97 1.60
N MET A 75 1.83 -7.70 2.03
CA MET A 75 3.00 -8.46 1.56
C MET A 75 2.98 -9.90 2.07
N ALA A 76 2.52 -10.17 3.30
CA ALA A 76 2.36 -11.54 3.78
C ALA A 76 1.40 -12.34 2.89
N VAL A 77 0.21 -11.80 2.59
CA VAL A 77 -0.77 -12.47 1.71
C VAL A 77 -0.20 -12.66 0.30
N ASN A 78 0.50 -11.66 -0.23
CA ASN A 78 1.15 -11.75 -1.54
C ASN A 78 2.23 -12.84 -1.57
N TYR A 79 3.14 -12.87 -0.60
CA TYR A 79 4.18 -13.89 -0.52
C TYR A 79 3.61 -15.29 -0.30
N PHE A 80 2.54 -15.45 0.49
CA PHE A 80 1.82 -16.71 0.60
C PHE A 80 1.24 -17.18 -0.75
N THR A 81 0.68 -16.25 -1.53
CA THR A 81 0.14 -16.53 -2.86
C THR A 81 1.23 -17.01 -3.80
N MET A 82 2.35 -16.30 -3.88
CA MET A 82 3.48 -16.69 -4.74
C MET A 82 4.13 -18.00 -4.26
N ALA A 83 4.31 -18.17 -2.94
CA ALA A 83 4.85 -19.39 -2.35
C ALA A 83 3.99 -20.62 -2.68
N SER A 84 2.67 -20.44 -2.69
CA SER A 84 1.72 -21.48 -3.08
C SER A 84 1.71 -21.77 -4.59
N ASN A 85 2.61 -21.15 -5.36
CA ASN A 85 2.67 -21.22 -6.82
C ASN A 85 1.37 -20.73 -7.50
N LEU A 86 0.74 -19.69 -6.94
CA LEU A 86 -0.48 -19.06 -7.44
C LEU A 86 -0.20 -17.60 -7.88
N GLY A 87 -1.18 -16.98 -8.55
CA GLY A 87 -1.10 -15.57 -8.92
C GLY A 87 -0.03 -15.26 -9.97
N TRP A 88 0.15 -16.15 -10.94
CA TRP A 88 1.07 -16.01 -12.06
C TRP A 88 0.40 -16.30 -13.40
N ALA A 89 1.01 -15.80 -14.48
CA ALA A 89 0.58 -16.07 -15.85
C ALA A 89 1.77 -16.53 -16.71
N PRO A 90 1.55 -17.47 -17.65
CA PRO A 90 2.57 -17.85 -18.62
C PRO A 90 2.74 -16.77 -19.69
N VAL A 91 3.96 -16.24 -19.85
CA VAL A 91 4.27 -15.20 -20.84
C VAL A 91 5.45 -15.65 -21.71
N VAL A 92 5.29 -15.66 -23.03
CA VAL A 92 6.39 -15.96 -23.96
C VAL A 92 7.53 -14.96 -23.74
N ALA A 93 8.72 -15.45 -23.45
CA ALA A 93 9.88 -14.61 -23.20
C ALA A 93 10.30 -13.88 -24.48
N LEU A 94 10.60 -12.58 -24.37
CA LEU A 94 11.11 -11.80 -25.50
C LEU A 94 12.53 -12.23 -25.91
N TYR A 95 13.32 -12.71 -24.95
CA TYR A 95 14.71 -13.11 -25.14
C TYR A 95 14.91 -14.57 -24.74
N ASN A 96 15.40 -15.38 -25.67
CA ASN A 96 15.68 -16.81 -25.47
C ASN A 96 17.09 -17.01 -24.87
N ARG A 97 17.26 -16.75 -23.56
CA ARG A 97 18.56 -16.88 -22.86
C ARG A 97 18.72 -18.18 -22.07
N HIS A 98 17.61 -18.87 -21.83
CA HIS A 98 17.57 -20.17 -21.15
C HIS A 98 16.92 -21.19 -22.08
N ARG A 99 17.28 -22.47 -21.94
CA ARG A 99 16.67 -23.57 -22.69
C ARG A 99 16.37 -24.73 -21.76
N VAL A 100 15.20 -25.31 -21.93
CA VAL A 100 14.78 -26.53 -21.22
C VAL A 100 14.29 -27.56 -22.22
N SER A 101 14.44 -28.84 -21.89
CA SER A 101 14.04 -29.94 -22.79
C SER A 101 12.53 -30.01 -23.02
N THR A 102 11.74 -29.42 -22.14
CA THR A 102 10.26 -29.38 -22.19
C THR A 102 9.71 -28.25 -23.04
N GLN A 103 10.58 -27.42 -23.63
CA GLN A 103 10.20 -26.20 -24.32
C GLN A 103 9.42 -26.50 -25.60
N THR A 104 8.18 -25.98 -25.67
CA THR A 104 7.28 -26.21 -26.82
C THR A 104 7.42 -25.17 -27.93
N THR A 105 7.99 -24.00 -27.62
CA THR A 105 8.18 -22.89 -28.58
C THR A 105 9.65 -22.48 -28.64
N HIS A 106 10.11 -21.84 -29.73
CA HIS A 106 11.52 -21.44 -29.84
C HIS A 106 11.99 -20.47 -28.74
N LEU A 107 11.12 -19.56 -28.27
CA LEU A 107 11.47 -18.53 -27.27
C LEU A 107 11.26 -18.98 -25.81
N GLY A 108 10.41 -19.98 -25.59
CA GLY A 108 10.06 -20.49 -24.27
C GLY A 108 9.09 -19.59 -23.51
N THR A 109 8.32 -20.18 -22.61
CA THR A 109 7.32 -19.49 -21.81
C THR A 109 7.79 -19.33 -20.37
N ARG A 110 7.79 -18.09 -19.87
CA ARG A 110 8.20 -17.74 -18.52
C ARG A 110 7.01 -17.63 -17.59
N GLN A 111 7.15 -18.13 -16.38
CA GLN A 111 6.24 -17.88 -15.28
C GLN A 111 6.41 -16.45 -14.78
N ILE A 112 5.37 -15.63 -14.91
CA ILE A 112 5.36 -14.23 -14.46
C ILE A 112 4.36 -14.06 -13.31
N TYR A 113 4.85 -13.68 -12.13
CA TYR A 113 4.02 -13.50 -10.94
C TYR A 113 3.42 -12.09 -10.91
N TYR A 114 2.30 -11.92 -11.62
CA TYR A 114 1.58 -10.64 -11.61
C TYR A 114 1.08 -10.25 -10.20
N SER A 115 0.86 -11.23 -9.32
CA SER A 115 0.51 -11.02 -7.91
C SER A 115 1.51 -10.13 -7.18
N ARG A 116 2.81 -10.22 -7.50
CA ARG A 116 3.84 -9.36 -6.90
C ARG A 116 3.51 -7.89 -7.02
N PHE A 117 3.13 -7.45 -8.22
CA PHE A 117 2.80 -6.06 -8.47
C PHE A 117 1.49 -5.65 -7.78
N ILE A 118 0.54 -6.58 -7.57
CA ILE A 118 -0.65 -6.31 -6.75
C ILE A 118 -0.25 -6.10 -5.28
N GLY A 119 0.66 -6.93 -4.75
CA GLY A 119 1.24 -6.72 -3.42
C GLY A 119 1.94 -5.37 -3.30
N TRP A 120 2.77 -5.02 -4.29
CA TRP A 120 3.45 -3.74 -4.35
C TRP A 120 2.50 -2.55 -4.47
N PHE A 121 1.41 -2.67 -5.23
CA PHE A 121 0.39 -1.62 -5.32
C PHE A 121 -0.14 -1.28 -3.92
N LEU A 122 -0.37 -2.28 -3.09
CA LEU A 122 -0.84 -2.05 -1.72
C LEU A 122 0.26 -1.64 -0.73
N ALA A 123 1.53 -1.95 -1.01
CA ALA A 123 2.64 -1.83 -0.06
C ALA A 123 3.61 -0.66 -0.32
N MET A 124 3.91 -0.36 -1.58
CA MET A 124 4.91 0.65 -1.99
C MET A 124 4.55 2.10 -1.66
N PRO A 125 3.26 2.52 -1.59
CA PRO A 125 2.95 3.88 -1.15
C PRO A 125 3.37 4.18 0.29
N TRP A 126 3.47 3.15 1.16
CA TRP A 126 3.67 3.36 2.59
C TRP A 126 5.05 3.92 2.96
N PRO A 127 6.19 3.45 2.42
CA PRO A 127 7.48 4.12 2.60
C PRO A 127 7.47 5.61 2.21
N VAL A 128 6.74 5.95 1.14
CA VAL A 128 6.58 7.34 0.67
C VAL A 128 5.72 8.17 1.63
N ILE A 129 4.64 7.58 2.16
CA ILE A 129 3.81 8.19 3.21
C ILE A 129 4.66 8.41 4.48
N GLN A 130 5.44 7.42 4.91
CA GLN A 130 6.31 7.51 6.09
C GLN A 130 7.33 8.66 5.97
N MET A 131 8.02 8.77 4.83
CA MET A 131 8.94 9.89 4.58
C MET A 131 8.19 11.23 4.59
N SER A 132 7.00 11.27 4.00
CA SER A 132 6.17 12.48 3.94
C SER A 132 5.66 12.93 5.32
N LEU A 133 5.35 11.98 6.22
CA LEU A 133 4.97 12.26 7.60
C LEU A 133 6.10 12.96 8.37
N MET A 134 7.37 12.59 8.14
CA MET A 134 8.50 13.24 8.81
C MET A 134 8.60 14.74 8.52
N GLY A 135 8.16 15.18 7.34
CA GLY A 135 8.13 16.59 6.95
C GLY A 135 6.77 17.26 7.15
N LYS A 136 5.79 16.58 7.74
CA LYS A 136 4.38 17.04 7.80
C LYS A 136 3.89 17.53 6.42
N THR A 137 4.24 16.77 5.38
CA THR A 137 3.96 17.13 4.00
C THR A 137 2.45 17.28 3.77
N PRO A 138 1.97 18.32 3.06
CA PRO A 138 0.54 18.50 2.81
C PRO A 138 -0.09 17.29 2.12
N ILE A 139 -1.31 16.93 2.52
CA ILE A 139 -1.99 15.71 2.06
C ILE A 139 -2.07 15.59 0.53
N TRP A 140 -2.32 16.69 -0.18
CA TRP A 140 -2.37 16.69 -1.65
C TRP A 140 -1.02 16.36 -2.29
N HIS A 141 0.07 16.74 -1.62
CA HIS A 141 1.41 16.41 -2.07
C HIS A 141 1.79 14.96 -1.72
N ILE A 142 1.24 14.41 -0.63
CA ILE A 142 1.33 12.96 -0.33
C ILE A 142 0.59 12.16 -1.41
N ILE A 143 -0.64 12.55 -1.75
CA ILE A 143 -1.44 11.92 -2.82
C ILE A 143 -0.70 11.97 -4.15
N PHE A 144 -0.11 13.10 -4.50
CA PHE A 144 0.73 13.25 -5.70
C PHE A 144 1.88 12.22 -5.72
N ASN A 145 2.63 12.10 -4.61
CA ASN A 145 3.73 11.14 -4.51
C ASN A 145 3.24 9.68 -4.56
N CYS A 146 2.11 9.38 -3.91
CA CYS A 146 1.49 8.05 -3.97
C CYS A 146 1.06 7.71 -5.40
N PHE A 147 0.44 8.64 -6.12
CA PHE A 147 0.04 8.43 -7.51
C PHE A 147 1.21 8.06 -8.42
N PHE A 148 2.35 8.77 -8.33
CA PHE A 148 3.53 8.42 -9.11
C PHE A 148 4.18 7.10 -8.65
N THR A 149 4.09 6.78 -7.36
CA THR A 149 4.48 5.46 -6.85
C THR A 149 3.64 4.35 -7.47
N GLU A 150 2.32 4.55 -7.61
CA GLU A 150 1.45 3.60 -8.30
C GLU A 150 1.67 3.54 -9.80
N LEU A 151 1.99 4.67 -10.43
CA LEU A 151 2.33 4.70 -11.85
C LEU A 151 3.58 3.87 -12.15
N PHE A 152 4.55 3.83 -11.22
CA PHE A 152 5.65 2.88 -11.23
C PHE A 152 5.15 1.43 -11.21
N VAL A 153 4.33 1.06 -10.23
CA VAL A 153 3.86 -0.32 -10.06
C VAL A 153 3.01 -0.77 -11.27
N ILE A 154 2.07 0.05 -11.71
CA ILE A 154 1.21 -0.23 -12.87
C ILE A 154 2.05 -0.35 -14.15
N GLY A 155 3.02 0.54 -14.36
CA GLY A 155 3.91 0.47 -15.52
C GLY A 155 4.64 -0.87 -15.58
N TYR A 156 5.12 -1.37 -14.44
CA TYR A 156 5.85 -2.63 -14.36
C TYR A 156 4.92 -3.86 -14.47
N LEU A 157 3.72 -3.80 -13.89
CA LEU A 157 2.70 -4.82 -14.07
C LEU A 157 2.31 -5.00 -15.54
N VAL A 158 2.11 -3.90 -16.26
CA VAL A 158 1.81 -3.98 -17.70
C VAL A 158 3.04 -4.45 -18.47
N ALA A 159 4.24 -3.96 -18.13
CA ALA A 159 5.47 -4.36 -18.80
C ALA A 159 5.76 -5.87 -18.69
N CYS A 160 5.44 -6.52 -17.57
CA CYS A 160 5.79 -7.93 -17.35
C CYS A 160 4.96 -8.90 -18.23
N VAL A 161 3.76 -8.49 -18.66
CA VAL A 161 2.87 -9.30 -19.51
C VAL A 161 2.98 -8.98 -21.01
N VAL A 162 3.69 -7.91 -21.39
CA VAL A 162 3.87 -7.55 -22.81
C VAL A 162 4.92 -8.45 -23.46
N HIS A 163 4.56 -9.07 -24.59
CA HIS A 163 5.43 -10.00 -25.33
C HIS A 163 6.41 -9.31 -26.30
N SER A 164 6.17 -8.05 -26.65
CA SER A 164 6.97 -7.30 -27.62
C SER A 164 7.97 -6.36 -26.95
N THR A 165 8.82 -5.70 -27.75
CA THR A 165 9.75 -4.67 -27.28
C THR A 165 9.06 -3.45 -26.65
N TYR A 166 7.74 -3.28 -26.85
CA TYR A 166 6.95 -2.21 -26.23
C TYR A 166 6.94 -2.28 -24.69
N LYS A 167 7.27 -3.43 -24.09
CA LYS A 167 7.43 -3.55 -22.62
C LYS A 167 8.38 -2.50 -22.04
N TRP A 168 9.43 -2.14 -22.80
CA TRP A 168 10.44 -1.17 -22.38
C TRP A 168 9.88 0.26 -22.32
N GLY A 169 8.82 0.56 -23.06
CA GLY A 169 8.08 1.83 -22.94
C GLY A 169 7.41 1.95 -21.57
N TYR A 170 6.64 0.93 -21.18
CA TYR A 170 6.00 0.86 -19.85
C TYR A 170 7.00 0.86 -18.71
N TYR A 171 8.10 0.11 -18.85
CA TYR A 171 9.25 0.16 -17.94
C TYR A 171 9.81 1.58 -17.78
N THR A 172 9.96 2.32 -18.89
CA THR A 172 10.48 3.68 -18.88
C THR A 172 9.54 4.63 -18.16
N PHE A 173 8.23 4.59 -18.44
CA PHE A 173 7.24 5.40 -17.73
C PHE A 173 7.22 5.09 -16.23
N GLY A 174 7.26 3.82 -15.86
CA GLY A 174 7.31 3.43 -14.45
C GLY A 174 8.59 3.91 -13.76
N THR A 175 9.74 3.75 -14.40
CA THR A 175 11.04 4.19 -13.85
C THR A 175 11.12 5.71 -13.73
N ALA A 176 10.62 6.46 -14.72
CA ALA A 176 10.53 7.91 -14.64
C ALA A 176 9.65 8.37 -13.46
N SER A 177 8.60 7.61 -13.14
CA SER A 177 7.72 7.91 -12.00
C SER A 177 8.43 7.76 -10.65
N ILE A 178 9.37 6.81 -10.53
CA ILE A 178 10.28 6.75 -9.37
C ILE A 178 11.07 8.06 -9.26
N ILE A 179 11.71 8.49 -10.35
CA ILE A 179 12.55 9.70 -10.36
C ILE A 179 11.74 10.94 -9.99
N VAL A 180 10.53 11.11 -10.53
CA VAL A 180 9.62 12.20 -10.16
C VAL A 180 9.32 12.19 -8.66
N THR A 181 9.00 11.01 -8.11
CA THR A 181 8.70 10.87 -6.67
C THR A 181 9.92 11.20 -5.81
N LEU A 182 11.11 10.71 -6.19
CA LEU A 182 12.35 10.98 -5.46
C LEU A 182 12.74 12.46 -5.48
N ILE A 183 12.61 13.13 -6.63
CA ILE A 183 12.84 14.58 -6.74
C ILE A 183 11.86 15.33 -5.85
N SER A 184 10.56 14.98 -5.93
CA SER A 184 9.49 15.59 -5.14
C SER A 184 9.69 15.45 -3.62
N LEU A 185 10.14 14.28 -3.15
CA LEU A 185 10.49 14.06 -1.74
C LEU A 185 11.73 14.86 -1.33
N MET A 186 12.78 14.87 -2.16
CA MET A 186 14.03 15.59 -1.89
C MET A 186 13.85 17.11 -1.87
N THR A 187 12.98 17.67 -2.72
CA THR A 187 12.77 19.11 -2.78
C THR A 187 11.71 19.53 -1.79
N THR A 188 10.49 19.00 -1.85
CA THR A 188 9.39 19.48 -1.02
C THR A 188 9.51 18.96 0.42
N THR A 189 9.58 17.65 0.62
CA THR A 189 9.49 17.06 1.97
C THR A 189 10.71 17.43 2.81
N LYS A 190 11.92 17.34 2.23
CA LYS A 190 13.15 17.78 2.91
C LYS A 190 13.11 19.26 3.33
N ASN A 191 12.62 20.14 2.47
CA ASN A 191 12.54 21.57 2.78
C ASN A 191 11.52 21.85 3.90
N LEU A 192 10.57 20.96 4.14
CA LEU A 192 9.68 21.05 5.30
C LEU A 192 10.38 20.54 6.56
N THR A 193 11.22 19.49 6.48
CA THR A 193 11.96 19.00 7.65
C THR A 193 12.97 20.01 8.19
N THR A 194 13.51 20.91 7.36
CA THR A 194 14.44 21.96 7.82
C THR A 194 13.79 22.92 8.81
N ARG A 195 12.47 23.08 8.76
CA ARG A 195 11.69 23.91 9.68
C ARG A 195 11.48 23.24 11.04
N LEU A 196 11.62 21.91 11.11
CA LEU A 196 11.44 21.09 12.31
C LEU A 196 12.75 20.87 13.08
N GLY A 197 13.90 21.15 12.45
CA GLY A 197 15.22 21.05 13.07
C GLY A 197 16.26 20.33 12.22
N ALA A 198 17.52 20.61 12.52
CA ALA A 198 18.65 20.01 11.81
C ALA A 198 18.77 18.50 12.05
N ASP A 199 18.34 18.01 13.21
CA ASP A 199 18.34 16.59 13.55
C ASP A 199 17.27 15.80 12.77
N VAL A 200 16.04 16.32 12.69
CA VAL A 200 14.96 15.74 11.86
C VAL A 200 15.38 15.68 10.40
N THR A 201 15.99 16.76 9.88
CA THR A 201 16.47 16.83 8.49
C THR A 201 17.58 15.81 8.22
N LYS A 202 18.50 15.59 9.17
CA LYS A 202 19.57 14.58 9.04
C LYS A 202 18.99 13.17 8.96
N ILE A 203 18.07 12.83 9.87
CA ILE A 203 17.39 11.52 9.88
C ILE A 203 16.59 11.34 8.59
N PHE A 204 15.82 12.35 8.17
CA PHE A 204 15.10 12.32 6.90
C PHE A 204 16.04 12.05 5.72
N THR A 205 17.17 12.77 5.64
CA THR A 205 18.12 12.63 4.53
C THR A 205 18.72 11.21 4.50
N LEU A 206 19.00 10.62 5.66
CA LEU A 206 19.47 9.23 5.76
C LEU A 206 18.40 8.24 5.27
N ILE A 207 17.18 8.34 5.80
CA ILE A 207 16.06 7.45 5.43
C ILE A 207 15.73 7.59 3.94
N PHE A 208 15.67 8.83 3.44
CA PHE A 208 15.48 9.12 2.03
C PHE A 208 16.58 8.47 1.17
N GLY A 209 17.85 8.63 1.56
CA GLY A 209 18.98 8.07 0.80
C GLY A 209 18.91 6.54 0.70
N LEU A 210 18.59 5.86 1.81
CA LEU A 210 18.40 4.40 1.83
C LEU A 210 17.20 3.98 0.98
N ASN A 211 16.07 4.69 1.08
CA ASN A 211 14.89 4.41 0.28
C ASN A 211 15.15 4.62 -1.22
N ALA A 212 15.77 5.74 -1.59
CA ALA A 212 16.10 6.05 -2.98
C ALA A 212 17.04 5.01 -3.58
N PHE A 213 18.09 4.62 -2.83
CA PHE A 213 19.04 3.60 -3.26
C PHE A 213 18.34 2.26 -3.52
N LEU A 214 17.58 1.74 -2.56
CA LEU A 214 16.89 0.46 -2.69
C LEU A 214 15.80 0.49 -3.76
N TRP A 215 15.03 1.57 -3.85
CA TRP A 215 13.94 1.67 -4.82
C TRP A 215 14.48 1.65 -6.26
N LEU A 216 15.64 2.25 -6.52
CA LEU A 216 16.31 2.21 -7.82
C LEU A 216 16.88 0.84 -8.20
N ILE A 217 16.95 -0.13 -7.27
CA ILE A 217 17.36 -1.51 -7.57
C ILE A 217 16.19 -2.32 -8.19
N TYR A 218 14.93 -1.98 -7.90
CA TYR A 218 13.77 -2.68 -8.48
C TYR A 218 13.74 -2.66 -10.02
N PRO A 219 13.99 -1.51 -10.70
CA PRO A 219 14.19 -1.45 -12.15
C PRO A 219 15.25 -2.41 -12.67
N ILE A 220 16.38 -2.53 -11.96
CA ILE A 220 17.49 -3.39 -12.35
C ILE A 220 17.05 -4.86 -12.28
N CYS A 221 16.41 -5.27 -11.19
CA CYS A 221 15.89 -6.63 -11.04
C CYS A 221 14.89 -6.97 -12.15
N PHE A 222 13.97 -6.05 -12.48
CA PHE A 222 12.99 -6.23 -13.56
C PHE A 222 13.68 -6.41 -14.91
N GLY A 223 14.66 -5.55 -15.20
CA GLY A 223 15.45 -5.63 -16.42
C GLY A 223 16.18 -6.97 -16.57
N LEU A 224 16.65 -7.55 -15.47
CA LEU A 224 17.31 -8.87 -15.46
C LEU A 224 16.33 -10.05 -15.49
N SER A 225 15.12 -9.91 -14.95
CA SER A 225 14.15 -11.00 -14.83
C SER A 225 13.06 -10.95 -15.89
N GLU A 226 11.91 -10.31 -15.65
CA GLU A 226 10.76 -10.34 -16.58
C GLU A 226 11.01 -9.59 -17.90
N GLY A 227 11.86 -8.55 -17.84
CA GLY A 227 12.25 -7.75 -18.99
C GLY A 227 13.20 -8.50 -19.92
N GLY A 228 14.40 -8.80 -19.41
CA GLY A 228 15.53 -9.35 -20.17
C GLY A 228 15.65 -10.87 -20.17
N ASN A 229 14.91 -11.57 -19.31
CA ASN A 229 14.97 -13.03 -19.11
C ASN A 229 16.40 -13.54 -18.88
N VAL A 230 17.22 -12.81 -18.13
CA VAL A 230 18.62 -13.14 -17.81
C VAL A 230 18.71 -14.06 -16.59
N ILE A 231 17.83 -13.84 -15.60
CA ILE A 231 17.74 -14.67 -14.40
C ILE A 231 16.44 -15.49 -14.39
N VAL A 232 16.58 -16.75 -13.98
CA VAL A 232 15.47 -17.69 -13.87
C VAL A 232 14.51 -17.31 -12.72
N PRO A 233 13.26 -17.79 -12.73
CA PRO A 233 12.26 -17.42 -11.72
C PRO A 233 12.72 -17.64 -10.27
N ASP A 234 13.43 -18.72 -9.95
CA ASP A 234 13.95 -18.92 -8.58
C ASP A 234 14.87 -17.76 -8.14
N SER A 235 15.84 -17.39 -8.98
CA SER A 235 16.79 -16.31 -8.71
C SER A 235 16.11 -14.93 -8.63
N GLU A 236 15.09 -14.70 -9.47
CA GLU A 236 14.25 -13.50 -9.39
C GLU A 236 13.56 -13.39 -8.02
N HIS A 237 12.94 -14.47 -7.54
CA HIS A 237 12.24 -14.43 -6.24
C HIS A 237 13.21 -14.26 -5.07
N ILE A 238 14.43 -14.79 -5.17
CA ILE A 238 15.49 -14.51 -4.20
C ILE A 238 15.86 -13.03 -4.21
N PHE A 239 16.08 -12.45 -5.39
CA PHE A 239 16.44 -11.05 -5.54
C PHE A 239 15.33 -10.13 -4.99
N TYR A 240 14.11 -10.25 -5.52
CA TYR A 240 12.98 -9.44 -5.01
C TYR A 240 12.68 -9.73 -3.55
N GLY A 241 12.77 -10.98 -3.09
CA GLY A 241 12.54 -11.34 -1.70
C GLY A 241 13.47 -10.60 -0.74
N ILE A 242 14.77 -10.58 -1.02
CA ILE A 242 15.75 -9.86 -0.20
C ILE A 242 15.47 -8.35 -0.26
N LEU A 243 15.22 -7.83 -1.47
CA LEU A 243 14.97 -6.40 -1.67
C LEU A 243 13.71 -5.92 -0.94
N ASP A 244 12.61 -6.69 -1.05
CA ASP A 244 11.35 -6.44 -0.35
C ASP A 244 11.56 -6.52 1.17
N LEU A 245 12.26 -7.54 1.69
CA LEU A 245 12.52 -7.64 3.13
C LEU A 245 13.30 -6.44 3.66
N ILE A 246 14.24 -5.88 2.90
CA ILE A 246 14.98 -4.70 3.34
C ILE A 246 14.10 -3.43 3.20
N TYR A 247 13.48 -3.24 2.03
CA TYR A 247 12.79 -1.99 1.67
C TYR A 247 11.38 -1.88 2.25
N LEU A 248 10.59 -2.96 2.20
CA LEU A 248 9.19 -3.01 2.63
C LEU A 248 8.98 -3.67 3.99
N CYS A 249 10.02 -4.28 4.59
CA CYS A 249 9.96 -4.78 5.96
C CYS A 249 10.90 -4.01 6.89
N PHE A 250 12.22 -4.17 6.75
CA PHE A 250 13.20 -3.63 7.70
C PHE A 250 13.19 -2.10 7.78
N LEU A 251 13.23 -1.38 6.66
CA LEU A 251 13.25 0.09 6.67
C LEU A 251 12.00 0.71 7.32
N PRO A 252 10.77 0.26 7.03
CA PRO A 252 9.58 0.72 7.75
C PRO A 252 9.64 0.50 9.27
N ALA A 253 10.21 -0.61 9.73
CA ALA A 253 10.42 -0.85 11.17
C ALA A 253 11.45 0.12 11.76
N VAL A 254 12.56 0.36 11.04
CA VAL A 254 13.58 1.35 11.44
C VAL A 254 12.98 2.76 11.51
N TRP A 255 12.09 3.10 10.58
CA TRP A 255 11.36 4.37 10.61
C TRP A 255 10.50 4.51 11.87
N LEU A 256 9.80 3.47 12.31
CA LEU A 256 9.05 3.49 13.59
C LEU A 256 9.94 3.78 14.79
N VAL A 257 11.15 3.21 14.83
CA VAL A 257 12.13 3.47 15.89
C VAL A 257 12.56 4.93 15.87
N PHE A 258 12.82 5.51 14.70
CA PHE A 258 13.18 6.92 14.57
C PHE A 258 12.06 7.87 14.98
N VAL A 259 10.82 7.59 14.58
CA VAL A 259 9.66 8.40 15.01
C VAL A 259 9.50 8.35 16.52
N SER A 260 9.67 7.18 17.12
CA SER A 260 9.63 7.01 18.57
C SER A 260 10.77 7.74 19.29
N TYR A 261 11.94 7.87 18.66
CA TYR A 261 13.10 8.58 19.21
C TYR A 261 12.96 10.11 19.11
N VAL A 262 12.49 10.63 17.98
CA VAL A 262 12.34 12.08 17.75
C VAL A 262 11.15 12.66 18.50
N GLY A 263 10.07 11.89 18.66
CA GLY A 263 8.81 12.34 19.24
C GLY A 263 7.83 12.89 18.20
N LEU A 264 6.54 12.59 18.37
CA LEU A 264 5.48 13.04 17.46
C LEU A 264 5.21 14.54 17.58
N ASP A 265 5.36 15.08 18.79
CA ASP A 265 5.28 16.50 19.13
C ASP A 265 6.32 17.31 18.33
N LYS A 266 7.57 16.83 18.30
CA LYS A 266 8.65 17.51 17.55
C LYS A 266 8.42 17.48 16.05
N MET A 267 7.79 16.43 15.52
CA MET A 267 7.37 16.37 14.12
C MET A 267 6.05 17.12 13.84
N GLY A 268 5.38 17.63 14.89
CA GLY A 268 4.07 18.27 14.79
C GLY A 268 2.96 17.34 14.29
N LEU A 269 3.07 16.05 14.60
CA LEU A 269 2.14 14.99 14.18
C LEU A 269 1.13 14.61 15.27
N ASP A 270 1.28 15.15 16.47
CA ASP A 270 0.34 15.05 17.59
C ASP A 270 -1.09 15.48 17.20
N THR A 271 -1.22 16.48 16.33
CA THR A 271 -2.52 16.99 15.85
C THR A 271 -3.21 16.12 14.78
N LEU A 272 -2.52 15.10 14.25
CA LEU A 272 -3.12 14.18 13.27
C LEU A 272 -3.94 13.07 13.93
N GLY A 273 -3.74 12.83 15.23
CA GLY A 273 -4.59 11.97 16.03
C GLY A 273 -5.93 12.63 16.32
N ALA A 274 -6.98 11.84 16.49
CA ALA A 274 -8.26 12.36 16.99
C ALA A 274 -8.03 13.10 18.32
N PRO A 275 -8.69 14.25 18.56
CA PRO A 275 -8.64 14.91 19.86
C PRO A 275 -9.01 13.90 20.94
N SER A 276 -8.19 13.78 21.98
CA SER A 276 -8.51 13.00 23.19
C SER A 276 -9.77 13.51 23.89
N ASP A 277 -10.16 14.75 23.57
CA ASP A 277 -11.23 15.48 24.20
C ASP A 277 -12.52 15.31 23.40
N LEU A 278 -13.00 14.07 23.30
CA LEU A 278 -14.43 13.87 23.08
C LEU A 278 -15.11 14.22 24.41
N GLU A 279 -15.75 15.39 24.45
CA GLU A 279 -16.70 15.70 25.53
C GLU A 279 -17.62 14.47 25.72
N PRO A 280 -17.83 14.01 26.96
CA PRO A 280 -18.74 12.90 27.19
C PRO A 280 -20.09 13.26 26.56
N LEU A 281 -20.58 12.36 25.70
CA LEU A 281 -21.89 12.48 25.07
C LEU A 281 -22.89 12.95 26.12
N PRO A 282 -23.71 13.99 25.86
CA PRO A 282 -24.66 14.48 26.83
C PRO A 282 -25.51 13.29 27.26
N THR A 283 -25.46 12.96 28.55
CA THR A 283 -26.33 11.96 29.16
C THR A 283 -27.76 12.36 28.78
N VAL A 284 -28.36 11.59 27.88
CA VAL A 284 -29.79 11.70 27.59
C VAL A 284 -30.47 11.45 28.92
N ALA A 285 -30.97 12.52 29.54
CA ALA A 285 -31.80 12.42 30.71
C ALA A 285 -32.91 11.44 30.36
N SER A 286 -32.96 10.33 31.10
CA SER A 286 -34.05 9.38 31.04
C SER A 286 -35.34 10.16 31.14
N THR A 287 -36.10 10.21 30.05
CA THR A 287 -37.40 10.87 30.00
C THR A 287 -38.28 10.12 30.99
N THR A 288 -38.49 10.74 32.13
CA THR A 288 -39.50 10.38 33.12
C THR A 288 -40.84 10.14 32.42
N SER A 289 -41.41 9.00 32.76
CA SER A 289 -42.73 8.48 32.40
C SER A 289 -43.77 9.55 32.04
N VAL A 290 -44.24 9.53 30.80
CA VAL A 290 -45.50 10.20 30.44
C VAL A 290 -46.65 9.36 31.01
N ALA A 291 -47.28 9.89 32.05
CA ALA A 291 -48.52 9.36 32.60
C ALA A 291 -49.65 9.45 31.56
N SER A 292 -50.33 8.33 31.35
CA SER A 292 -51.55 8.22 30.55
C SER A 292 -52.70 8.98 31.21
N LYS A 293 -53.41 9.84 30.46
CA LYS A 293 -54.82 10.14 30.72
C LYS A 293 -55.55 10.59 29.45
N LYS A 294 -56.39 9.65 28.99
CA LYS A 294 -57.73 9.75 28.37
C LYS A 294 -58.08 10.92 27.46
N SER A 295 -58.46 10.52 26.25
CA SER A 295 -59.35 11.21 25.33
C SER A 295 -60.72 11.48 25.97
N GLU A 296 -61.24 12.69 25.76
CA GLU A 296 -62.66 13.01 25.75
C GLU A 296 -62.88 14.16 24.76
N SER A 297 -63.85 13.95 23.89
CA SER A 297 -64.29 14.83 22.81
C SER A 297 -65.50 15.65 23.25
N SER A 298 -65.53 16.97 23.00
CA SER A 298 -66.77 17.67 22.63
C SER A 298 -66.56 19.15 22.25
N SER A 299 -67.01 19.47 21.03
CA SER A 299 -67.81 20.63 20.61
C SER A 299 -67.35 22.09 20.81
N ALA A 300 -67.30 22.77 19.65
CA ALA A 300 -67.92 24.06 19.32
C ALA A 300 -67.31 25.39 19.81
N GLY A 301 -67.18 26.34 18.87
CA GLY A 301 -67.04 27.77 19.15
C GLY A 301 -66.15 28.52 18.14
N GLU A 302 -66.77 29.41 17.36
CA GLU A 302 -66.22 30.26 16.29
C GLU A 302 -65.13 31.27 16.70
N GLY A 303 -64.36 31.76 15.72
CA GLY A 303 -63.60 33.01 15.81
C GLY A 303 -62.47 33.19 14.80
N GLU A 304 -62.67 34.11 13.85
CA GLU A 304 -61.73 34.78 12.90
C GLU A 304 -60.32 35.10 13.46
N GLU A 305 -59.23 35.44 12.73
CA GLU A 305 -58.92 35.84 11.36
C GLU A 305 -57.37 35.78 11.15
N LYS A 306 -56.95 35.55 9.89
CA LYS A 306 -55.72 36.02 9.19
C LYS A 306 -54.40 36.34 9.96
N LYS A 307 -53.30 35.67 9.55
CA LYS A 307 -52.25 36.25 8.66
C LYS A 307 -51.18 35.23 8.23
N LYS A 308 -50.89 35.24 6.92
CA LYS A 308 -49.81 34.50 6.24
C LYS A 308 -48.46 35.22 6.40
N SER A 309 -47.37 34.46 6.47
CA SER A 309 -46.10 34.83 5.81
C SER A 309 -45.29 33.58 5.49
N LYS A 310 -44.89 33.43 4.21
CA LYS A 310 -44.09 32.35 3.65
C LYS A 310 -42.68 32.87 3.33
N SER A 311 -41.70 32.00 3.56
CA SER A 311 -40.29 32.07 3.14
C SER A 311 -40.09 32.28 1.62
N PRO A 312 -38.98 32.92 1.19
CA PRO A 312 -38.54 32.83 -0.20
C PRO A 312 -37.12 32.24 -0.37
N LEU A 313 -37.01 31.23 -1.24
CA LEU A 313 -35.79 30.76 -1.88
C LEU A 313 -35.97 30.89 -3.40
N LYS A 314 -34.93 31.43 -4.05
CA LYS A 314 -34.56 31.32 -5.48
C LYS A 314 -35.48 31.98 -6.52
N LYS A 315 -34.93 32.96 -7.25
CA LYS A 315 -34.93 32.97 -8.73
C LYS A 315 -33.94 34.02 -9.26
N LEU A 316 -32.89 33.53 -9.90
CA LEU A 316 -31.95 34.31 -10.70
C LEU A 316 -31.92 33.65 -12.08
N LYS A 317 -32.51 34.30 -13.09
CA LYS A 317 -32.11 34.23 -14.51
C LYS A 317 -32.96 35.14 -15.41
N LYS A 318 -32.24 36.06 -16.06
CA LYS A 318 -32.36 36.54 -17.46
C LYS A 318 -33.57 37.40 -17.88
N SER A 319 -33.28 38.66 -18.19
CA SER A 319 -33.55 39.35 -19.47
C SER A 319 -32.70 40.64 -19.47
N LYS A 320 -31.61 40.79 -20.24
CA LYS A 320 -31.45 41.14 -21.67
C LYS A 320 -32.09 42.47 -22.11
N LYS A 321 -31.17 43.37 -22.54
CA LYS A 321 -31.22 44.41 -23.60
C LYS A 321 -31.95 45.73 -23.31
N ALA A 322 -31.22 46.85 -23.37
CA ALA A 322 -31.20 47.88 -24.45
C ALA A 322 -31.75 49.19 -23.82
N ASP A 323 -31.28 50.42 -24.00
CA ASP A 323 -30.41 51.11 -24.97
C ASP A 323 -29.84 52.42 -24.34
N ASN A 324 -28.85 53.00 -25.02
CA ASN A 324 -28.44 54.41 -25.11
C ASN A 324 -28.00 55.19 -23.84
N GLU A 325 -26.70 55.49 -23.74
CA GLU A 325 -26.05 56.69 -24.30
C GLU A 325 -24.56 56.43 -24.57
#